data_AF-A0A0H5P140-F1
#
_entry.id   AF-A0A0H5P140-F1
#
_cell.length_a   1.000
_cell.length_b   1.000
_cell.length_c   1.000
_cell.angle_alpha   90.00
_cell.angle_beta   90.00
_cell.angle_gamma   90.00
#
_symmetry.space_group_name_H-M   'P 1'
#
loop_
_entity.id
_entity.type
_entity.pdbx_description
1 polymer ?
#
loop_
_entity_poly.entity_id
_entity_poly.type
_entity_poly.pdbx_seq_one_letter_code
_entity_poly.pdbx_strand_id
1 'polypeptide(L)' 'MADQDIPGAAALPSTPTRRAAGRLQEVLPPGYRVQVADLPVDLLGDRSSDRREPVIRVLVAPERRE' A
#
# COMPACT_ATOMS: atom_id res chain seq x y z
N MET A 1 -27.87 -2.95 -22.83
CA MET A 1 -28.21 -3.66 -21.58
C MET A 1 -27.27 -4.86 -21.50
N ALA A 2 -26.21 -4.94 -20.69
CA ALA A 2 -25.78 -4.13 -19.56
C ALA A 2 -24.31 -3.70 -19.78
N ASP A 3 -24.09 -2.40 -19.68
CA ASP A 3 -22.77 -1.80 -19.50
C ASP A 3 -22.37 -2.15 -18.06
N GLN A 4 -21.45 -3.11 -17.89
CA GLN A 4 -20.90 -3.41 -16.58
C GLN A 4 -19.98 -2.25 -16.20
N ASP A 5 -20.57 -1.28 -15.52
CA ASP A 5 -19.89 -0.35 -14.63
C ASP A 5 -19.06 -1.18 -13.64
N ILE A 6 -17.76 -1.33 -13.92
CA ILE A 6 -16.76 -1.75 -12.94
C ILE A 6 -16.07 -0.46 -12.48
N PRO A 7 -16.56 0.21 -11.43
CA PRO A 7 -15.91 1.42 -10.96
C PRO A 7 -14.59 1.03 -10.29
N GLY A 8 -13.46 1.39 -10.93
CA GLY A 8 -12.16 1.50 -10.26
C GLY A 8 -11.04 0.53 -10.67
N ALA A 9 -11.19 -0.24 -11.75
CA ALA A 9 -10.16 -1.20 -12.19
C ALA A 9 -9.19 -0.61 -13.23
N ALA A 10 -8.37 0.39 -12.88
CA ALA A 10 -7.10 0.68 -13.58
C ALA A 10 -6.19 1.69 -12.85
N ALA A 11 -6.02 1.59 -11.53
CA ALA A 11 -4.81 2.14 -10.90
C ALA A 11 -3.65 1.19 -11.17
N LEU A 12 -3.04 1.28 -12.36
CA LEU A 12 -1.76 0.64 -12.65
C LEU A 12 -0.60 1.60 -12.33
N PRO A 13 -0.24 1.80 -11.04
CA PRO A 13 1.16 2.12 -10.71
C PRO A 13 1.62 1.50 -9.37
N SER A 14 1.60 0.17 -9.23
CA SER A 14 2.00 -0.48 -7.95
C SER A 14 3.20 -1.43 -8.08
N THR A 15 3.78 -1.65 -9.26
CA THR A 15 4.91 -2.58 -9.40
C THR A 15 6.21 -2.10 -8.72
N PRO A 16 6.63 -0.82 -8.80
CA PRO A 16 7.83 -0.39 -8.09
C PRO A 16 7.65 -0.45 -6.58
N THR A 17 6.53 0.06 -6.06
CA THR A 17 6.21 0.05 -4.63
C THR A 17 6.05 -1.37 -4.09
N ARG A 18 5.41 -2.28 -4.84
CA ARG A 18 5.27 -3.68 -4.44
C ARG A 18 6.60 -4.44 -4.47
N ARG A 19 7.50 -4.11 -5.41
CA ARG A 19 8.87 -4.65 -5.40
C ARG A 19 9.68 -4.12 -4.23
N ALA A 20 9.61 -2.83 -3.95
CA ALA A 20 10.26 -2.23 -2.79
C ALA A 20 9.73 -2.83 -1.48
N ALA A 21 8.41 -3.06 -1.38
CA ALA A 21 7.79 -3.72 -0.24
C ALA A 21 8.29 -5.16 -0.05
N GLY A 22 8.44 -5.93 -1.14
CA GLY A 22 9.04 -7.26 -1.12
C GLY A 22 10.48 -7.23 -0.60
N ARG A 23 11.31 -6.34 -1.16
CA ARG A 23 12.71 -6.16 -0.73
C ARG A 23 12.81 -5.75 0.75
N LEU A 24 11.92 -4.88 1.21
CA LEU A 24 11.83 -4.46 2.61
C LEU A 24 11.45 -5.64 3.51
N GLN A 25 10.51 -6.48 3.10
CA GLN A 25 10.10 -7.65 3.88
C GLN A 25 11.23 -8.67 4.06
N GLU A 26 12.12 -8.79 3.07
CA GLU A 26 13.28 -9.71 3.12
C GLU A 26 14.37 -9.27 4.10
N VAL A 27 14.51 -7.96 4.35
CA VAL A 27 15.56 -7.40 5.22
C VAL A 27 15.07 -7.09 6.64
N LEU A 28 13.76 -7.08 6.86
CA LEU A 28 13.19 -6.77 8.16
C LEU A 28 13.29 -7.97 9.12
N PRO A 29 13.48 -7.71 10.42
CA PRO A 29 13.51 -8.77 11.42
C PRO A 29 12.19 -9.56 11.47
N PRO A 30 12.21 -10.81 11.93
CA PRO A 30 10.99 -11.53 12.27
C PRO A 30 10.16 -10.71 13.28
N GLY A 31 8.84 -10.74 13.13
CA GLY A 31 7.94 -9.87 13.88
C GLY A 31 7.63 -8.53 13.18
N TYR A 32 8.26 -8.21 12.05
CA TYR A 32 7.90 -7.06 11.22
C TYR A 32 7.21 -7.49 9.94
N ARG A 33 6.15 -6.78 9.55
CA ARG A 33 5.35 -7.05 8.35
C ARG A 33 5.21 -5.80 7.50
N VAL A 34 5.45 -5.94 6.20
CA VAL A 34 5.29 -4.85 5.23
C VAL A 34 3.92 -4.92 4.56
N GLN A 35 3.25 -3.78 4.47
CA GLN A 35 1.97 -3.61 3.77
C GLN A 35 2.06 -2.44 2.79
N VAL A 36 1.52 -2.61 1.59
CA VAL A 36 1.30 -1.51 0.65
C VAL A 36 -0.12 -1.02 0.83
N ALA A 37 -0.30 0.28 1.01
CA ALA A 37 -1.60 0.92 1.16
C ALA A 37 -1.68 2.15 0.25
N ASP A 38 -2.80 2.35 -0.41
CA ASP A 38 -3.08 3.58 -1.15
C ASP A 38 -3.64 4.61 -0.18
N LEU A 39 -2.90 5.70 0.05
CA LEU A 39 -3.35 6.79 0.89
C LEU A 39 -3.80 8.00 0.07
N PRO A 40 -4.88 8.68 0.47
CA PRO A 40 -5.21 9.97 -0.11
C PRO A 40 -4.06 10.95 0.12
N VAL A 41 -3.69 11.69 -0.92
CA VAL A 41 -2.57 12.64 -0.94
C VAL A 41 -2.75 13.78 0.09
N ASP A 42 -4.00 14.08 0.47
CA ASP A 42 -4.33 14.95 1.62
C ASP A 42 -3.62 14.55 2.92
N LEU A 43 -3.43 13.25 3.16
CA LEU A 43 -2.72 12.74 4.34
C LEU A 43 -1.19 12.81 4.20
N LEU A 44 -0.69 13.04 2.99
CA LEU A 44 0.73 13.23 2.70
C LEU A 44 1.13 14.72 2.64
N GLY A 45 0.17 15.63 2.82
CA GLY A 45 0.41 17.07 2.98
C GLY A 45 -0.05 17.94 1.82
N ASP A 46 -0.59 17.38 0.75
CA ASP A 46 -1.13 18.12 -0.40
C ASP A 46 -2.65 17.96 -0.45
N ARG A 47 -3.40 18.99 -0.04
CA ARG A 47 -4.85 18.91 0.15
C ARG A 47 -5.72 19.10 -1.10
N SER A 48 -5.10 19.09 -2.28
CA SER A 48 -5.77 19.52 -3.51
C SER A 48 -5.96 18.38 -4.52
N SER A 49 -5.57 17.15 -4.18
CA SER A 49 -5.62 16.03 -5.09
C SER A 49 -6.46 14.88 -4.52
N ASP A 50 -7.53 14.50 -5.24
CA ASP A 50 -8.24 13.21 -5.08
C ASP A 50 -7.35 12.00 -5.45
N ARG A 51 -6.07 12.25 -5.74
CA ARG A 51 -5.09 11.25 -6.06
C ARG A 51 -4.78 10.43 -4.81
N ARG A 52 -4.69 9.11 -4.99
CA ARG A 52 -4.16 8.20 -3.98
C ARG A 52 -2.74 7.80 -4.35
N GLU A 53 -1.84 7.83 -3.38
CA GLU A 53 -0.45 7.41 -3.56
C GLU A 53 -0.16 6.11 -2.82
N PRO A 54 0.52 5.16 -3.47
CA PRO A 54 0.88 3.89 -2.85
C PRO A 54 2.04 4.10 -1.87
N VAL A 55 1.77 3.91 -0.59
CA VAL A 55 2.76 4.01 0.48
C VAL A 55 3.11 2.63 1.04
N ILE A 56 4.33 2.52 1.59
CA ILE A 56 4.78 1.33 2.30
C ILE A 56 4.64 1.56 3.80
N ARG A 57 3.93 0.67 4.48
CA ARG A 57 3.74 0.66 5.93
C ARG A 57 4.46 -0.54 6.51
N VAL A 58 5.26 -0.30 7.56
CA VAL A 58 5.88 -1.36 8.34
C VAL A 58 5.10 -1.51 9.64
N LEU A 59 4.54 -2.69 9.85
CA LEU A 59 3.80 -3.06 11.04
C LEU A 59 4.68 -3.94 11.92
N VAL A 60 4.68 -3.69 13.22
CA VAL A 60 5.21 -4.65 14.19
C VAL A 60 4.09 -5.64 14.48
N ALA A 61 4.24 -6.87 14.02
CA ALA A 61 3.39 -7.97 14.49
C ALA A 61 3.69 -8.17 15.97
N PRO A 62 2.66 -8.18 16.84
CA PRO A 62 2.89 -8.51 18.24
C PRO A 62 3.54 -9.89 18.30
N GLU A 63 4.62 -9.99 19.06
CA GLU A 63 5.29 -11.26 19.34
C GLU A 63 4.18 -12.20 19.85
N ARG A 64 3.85 -13.24 19.07
CA ARG A 64 2.97 -14.29 19.56
C ARG A 64 3.78 -14.96 20.68
N ARG A 65 3.59 -14.50 21.91
CA ARG A 65 4.03 -15.21 23.10
C ARG A 65 3.20 -16.49 23.15
N GLU A 66 3.82 -17.57 22.70
CA GLU A 66 3.37 -18.95 22.92
C GLU A 66 3.79 -19.39 24.33
#